data_AF-A0A2E4FCF2-F1
#
_entry.id   AF-A0A2E4FCF2-F1
#
_cell.length_a   1.000
_cell.length_b   1.000
_cell.length_c   1.000
_cell.angle_alpha   90.00
_cell.angle_beta   90.00
_cell.angle_gamma   90.00
#
_symmetry.space_group_name_H-M   'P 1'
#
loop_
_entity.id
_entity.type
_entity.pdbx_description
1 polymer ?
#
loop_
_entity_poly.entity_id
_entity_poly.type
_entity_poly.pdbx_seq_one_letter_code
_entity_poly.pdbx_strand_id
1 'polypeptide(L)'
;MKLAHLLVASLATFALIACGEDEEETTPVASPDAQTVADTQGSSDAGVADTATPEDTVTNADVGAADVADVPEGDSAADAEADTAAPEDTAVVEDTTSDTTSTGDVASSDAAMEDATAGDTTIAETPTYSQIHEEFFGGDGCGNGYCHGGGAGGFSISDETGTHFALVNQNAITPLCGLTQLVVPGDPESSLLWRRVRPIALDGDDLCAPKMPQGSEGMDAESAQMIYDWIAAGALP
;
A
#
# COMPACT_ATOMS: atom_id res chain seq x y z
N MET A 1 34.96 19.64 -6.07
CA MET A 1 33.59 19.98 -6.46
C MET A 1 32.67 19.27 -5.49
N LYS A 2 32.21 19.96 -4.43
CA LYS A 2 31.34 19.43 -3.38
C LYS A 2 29.99 20.12 -3.53
N LEU A 3 28.96 19.35 -3.89
CA LEU A 3 27.57 19.80 -3.95
C LEU A 3 27.13 20.18 -2.53
N ALA A 4 26.80 21.45 -2.33
CA ALA A 4 26.17 21.94 -1.11
C ALA A 4 24.68 21.60 -1.17
N HIS A 5 24.23 20.80 -0.21
CA HIS A 5 22.82 20.60 0.12
C HIS A 5 22.21 21.93 0.57
N LEU A 6 21.31 22.49 -0.22
CA LEU A 6 20.50 23.63 0.18
C LEU A 6 19.22 23.10 0.85
N LEU A 7 19.23 23.15 2.17
CA LEU A 7 18.11 22.88 3.05
C LEU A 7 17.16 24.09 2.99
N VAL A 8 16.01 23.97 2.32
CA VAL A 8 14.93 24.98 2.44
C VAL A 8 14.01 24.53 3.56
N ALA A 9 14.23 25.11 4.74
CA ALA A 9 13.26 25.12 5.82
C ALA A 9 12.10 26.04 5.43
N SER A 10 10.97 25.46 5.02
CA SER A 10 9.71 26.20 4.90
C SER A 10 8.95 26.07 6.22
N LEU A 11 9.00 27.12 7.03
CA LEU A 11 8.06 27.34 8.13
C LEU A 11 6.67 27.59 7.54
N ALA A 12 5.80 26.59 7.60
CA ALA A 12 4.36 26.80 7.51
C ALA A 12 3.78 26.85 8.93
N THR A 13 3.68 28.07 9.46
CA THR A 13 2.77 28.41 10.55
C THR A 13 1.34 28.14 10.09
N PHE A 14 0.72 27.05 10.55
CA PHE A 14 -0.72 26.86 10.42
C PHE A 14 -1.38 26.89 11.79
N ALA A 15 -2.41 27.72 11.85
CA ALA A 15 -3.06 28.22 13.04
C ALA A 15 -3.75 27.12 13.85
N LEU A 16 -3.56 27.16 15.17
CA LEU A 16 -4.53 26.66 16.14
C LEU A 16 -5.89 27.30 15.85
N ILE A 17 -6.83 26.51 15.33
CA ILE A 17 -8.26 26.78 15.48
C ILE A 17 -8.78 25.80 16.53
N ALA A 18 -8.92 26.32 17.74
CA ALA A 18 -9.71 25.71 18.80
C ALA A 18 -11.19 25.97 18.50
N CYS A 19 -11.93 24.90 18.22
CA CYS A 19 -13.37 24.70 18.37
C CYS A 19 -13.51 23.18 18.45
N GLY A 20 -14.18 22.55 19.39
CA GLY A 20 -15.16 22.94 20.37
C GLY A 20 -15.79 21.62 20.77
N GLU A 21 -15.90 21.40 22.07
CA GLU A 21 -16.48 20.21 22.69
C GLU A 21 -17.95 20.09 22.28
N ASP A 22 -18.40 18.93 21.80
CA ASP A 22 -19.77 18.49 22.01
C ASP A 22 -19.80 16.95 22.00
N GLU A 23 -19.99 16.41 23.21
CA GLU A 23 -20.23 15.02 23.48
C GLU A 23 -21.71 14.72 23.21
N GLU A 24 -22.01 13.97 22.16
CA GLU A 24 -23.31 13.33 22.01
C GLU A 24 -23.12 11.81 21.97
N GLU A 25 -23.25 11.26 23.17
CA GLU A 25 -23.67 9.91 23.53
C GLU A 25 -24.65 9.33 22.50
N THR A 26 -24.19 8.39 21.66
CA THR A 26 -25.07 7.55 20.85
C THR A 26 -25.11 6.15 21.45
N THR A 27 -26.23 5.87 22.10
CA THR A 27 -26.61 4.57 22.65
C THR A 27 -26.63 3.45 21.58
N PRO A 28 -26.30 2.20 21.94
CA PRO A 28 -26.37 1.07 21.01
C PRO A 28 -27.83 0.71 20.69
N VAL A 29 -28.23 0.84 19.41
CA VAL A 29 -29.49 0.30 18.93
C VAL A 29 -29.34 -1.20 18.71
N ALA A 30 -30.20 -1.94 19.40
CA ALA A 30 -30.30 -3.38 19.41
C ALA A 30 -30.52 -4.00 18.02
N SER A 31 -29.93 -5.19 17.83
CA SER A 31 -30.34 -6.18 16.84
C SER A 31 -31.84 -6.45 16.89
N PRO A 32 -32.45 -6.72 15.72
CA PRO A 32 -33.50 -7.71 15.66
C PRO A 32 -33.16 -8.83 14.66
N ASP A 33 -33.33 -10.04 15.19
CA ASP A 33 -33.97 -11.19 14.56
C ASP A 33 -33.30 -11.90 13.37
N ALA A 34 -32.87 -13.12 13.72
CA ALA A 34 -32.84 -14.28 12.85
C ALA A 34 -34.14 -14.42 12.04
N GLN A 35 -34.00 -14.62 10.73
CA GLN A 35 -34.98 -15.36 9.96
C GLN A 35 -34.31 -16.55 9.28
N THR A 36 -34.47 -17.70 9.93
CA THR A 36 -34.53 -19.00 9.29
C THR A 36 -35.87 -19.12 8.59
N VAL A 37 -35.89 -19.26 7.26
CA VAL A 37 -36.98 -19.95 6.56
C VAL A 37 -36.38 -20.83 5.46
N ALA A 38 -36.80 -22.09 5.52
CA ALA A 38 -36.46 -23.16 4.62
C ALA A 38 -37.32 -23.14 3.35
N ASP A 39 -36.85 -23.92 2.37
CA ASP A 39 -37.62 -24.62 1.32
C ASP A 39 -38.47 -23.81 0.34
N THR A 40 -38.17 -23.95 -0.96
CA THR A 40 -39.14 -24.44 -1.96
C THR A 40 -38.42 -25.00 -3.19
N GLN A 41 -38.67 -26.27 -3.47
CA GLN A 41 -38.37 -26.96 -4.72
C GLN A 41 -39.30 -26.51 -5.87
N GLY A 42 -38.78 -26.51 -7.10
CA GLY A 42 -39.52 -26.56 -8.37
C GLY A 42 -38.51 -26.40 -9.52
N SER A 43 -38.18 -27.41 -10.34
CA SER A 43 -39.04 -28.14 -11.30
C SER A 43 -39.90 -27.14 -12.09
N SER A 44 -39.82 -26.98 -13.41
CA SER A 44 -39.68 -27.96 -14.49
C SER A 44 -39.36 -27.25 -15.83
N ASP A 45 -39.05 -28.06 -16.85
CA ASP A 45 -39.36 -27.86 -18.28
C ASP A 45 -38.46 -26.88 -19.09
N ALA A 46 -37.58 -27.38 -19.97
CA ALA A 46 -37.81 -27.94 -21.32
C ALA A 46 -37.61 -26.88 -22.41
N GLY A 47 -36.66 -27.17 -23.32
CA GLY A 47 -36.34 -26.31 -24.45
C GLY A 47 -35.22 -26.89 -25.29
N VAL A 48 -35.52 -28.02 -25.92
CA VAL A 48 -34.65 -28.78 -26.83
C VAL A 48 -34.72 -28.20 -28.24
N ALA A 49 -33.56 -27.96 -28.85
CA ALA A 49 -33.28 -28.04 -30.30
C ALA A 49 -31.75 -28.03 -30.41
N ASP A 50 -31.03 -29.15 -30.47
CA ASP A 50 -31.00 -30.19 -31.51
C ASP A 50 -31.02 -29.65 -32.95
N THR A 51 -29.82 -29.43 -33.47
CA THR A 51 -29.46 -29.92 -34.80
C THR A 51 -28.06 -30.52 -34.75
N ALA A 52 -28.01 -31.85 -34.83
CA ALA A 52 -26.87 -32.72 -35.11
C ALA A 52 -26.03 -32.24 -36.33
N THR A 53 -24.75 -32.62 -36.53
CA THR A 53 -24.21 -33.98 -36.82
C THR A 53 -22.66 -33.82 -37.07
N PRO A 54 -21.81 -34.87 -37.21
CA PRO A 54 -21.47 -35.92 -36.25
C PRO A 54 -19.95 -36.30 -36.22
N GLU A 55 -19.62 -37.32 -35.40
CA GLU A 55 -18.47 -38.25 -35.49
C GLU A 55 -17.08 -37.70 -35.15
N ASP A 56 -16.61 -37.98 -33.94
CA ASP A 56 -15.63 -39.06 -33.86
C ASP A 56 -15.60 -39.78 -32.51
N THR A 57 -15.29 -41.05 -32.63
CA THR A 57 -15.49 -42.10 -31.64
C THR A 57 -14.25 -42.26 -30.78
N VAL A 58 -14.34 -42.08 -29.47
CA VAL A 58 -13.45 -42.80 -28.54
C VAL A 58 -14.21 -43.21 -27.28
N THR A 59 -14.36 -44.52 -27.17
CA THR A 59 -14.89 -45.33 -26.06
C THR A 59 -13.88 -45.50 -24.92
N ASN A 60 -14.43 -45.82 -23.73
CA ASN A 60 -13.82 -46.49 -22.56
C ASN A 60 -12.96 -45.62 -21.63
N ALA A 61 -12.98 -45.75 -20.30
CA ALA A 61 -13.63 -46.65 -19.34
C ALA A 61 -13.67 -45.89 -17.99
N ASP A 62 -14.75 -45.93 -17.21
CA ASP A 62 -14.94 -46.87 -16.08
C ASP A 62 -13.64 -47.37 -15.44
N VAL A 63 -13.21 -46.66 -14.39
CA VAL A 63 -12.50 -47.09 -13.17
C VAL A 63 -12.30 -45.81 -12.36
N GLY A 64 -12.54 -45.68 -11.07
CA GLY A 64 -12.81 -46.63 -10.01
C GLY A 64 -12.63 -45.82 -8.73
N ALA A 65 -13.52 -46.03 -7.77
CA ALA A 65 -13.36 -45.48 -6.43
C ALA A 65 -12.05 -46.00 -5.82
N ALA A 66 -11.20 -45.07 -5.40
CA ALA A 66 -10.10 -45.26 -4.47
C ALA A 66 -9.87 -43.89 -3.83
N ASP A 67 -9.42 -43.74 -2.60
CA ASP A 67 -9.28 -44.58 -1.42
C ASP A 67 -8.89 -43.51 -0.39
N VAL A 68 -9.56 -43.49 0.76
CA VAL A 68 -9.38 -42.46 1.78
C VAL A 68 -8.04 -42.72 2.46
N ALA A 69 -6.98 -42.08 1.97
CA ALA A 69 -5.68 -42.08 2.62
C ALA A 69 -5.71 -41.12 3.82
N ASP A 70 -5.96 -41.71 4.98
CA ASP A 70 -5.25 -41.53 6.25
C ASP A 70 -4.13 -40.46 6.21
N VAL A 71 -4.38 -39.29 6.79
CA VAL A 71 -3.35 -38.27 7.04
C VAL A 71 -2.90 -38.45 8.50
N PRO A 72 -1.63 -38.81 8.74
CA PRO A 72 -1.14 -39.01 10.10
C PRO A 72 -1.01 -37.68 10.84
N GLU A 73 -1.52 -37.67 12.07
CA GLU A 73 -1.28 -36.65 13.09
C GLU A 73 0.22 -36.64 13.43
N GLY A 74 0.93 -35.68 12.84
CA GLY A 74 2.34 -35.40 13.10
C GLY A 74 2.49 -34.41 14.24
N ASP A 75 2.46 -34.93 15.47
CA ASP A 75 2.97 -34.29 16.67
C ASP A 75 4.49 -34.05 16.50
N SER A 76 4.93 -32.80 16.56
CA SER A 76 6.36 -32.46 16.65
C SER A 76 6.53 -31.17 17.42
N ALA A 77 6.42 -31.31 18.73
CA ALA A 77 7.12 -30.47 19.69
C ALA A 77 8.64 -30.74 19.60
N ALA A 78 9.41 -29.67 19.44
CA ALA A 78 10.84 -29.58 19.80
C ALA A 78 11.14 -28.08 19.97
N ASP A 79 11.33 -27.64 21.21
CA ASP A 79 12.64 -27.25 21.78
C ASP A 79 13.26 -26.07 21.01
N ALA A 80 13.09 -24.82 21.46
CA ALA A 80 13.91 -24.19 22.50
C ALA A 80 15.42 -24.35 22.23
N GLU A 81 16.08 -23.27 21.81
CA GLU A 81 17.35 -22.82 22.38
C GLU A 81 17.49 -21.32 22.06
N ALA A 82 17.60 -20.52 23.11
CA ALA A 82 17.90 -19.10 23.05
C ALA A 82 19.40 -18.90 22.81
N ASP A 83 19.77 -18.21 21.73
CA ASP A 83 21.15 -17.75 21.54
C ASP A 83 21.25 -16.27 21.91
N THR A 84 21.90 -16.04 23.04
CA THR A 84 22.17 -14.72 23.63
C THR A 84 23.55 -14.30 23.16
N ALA A 85 23.63 -13.62 22.02
CA ALA A 85 24.86 -12.98 21.59
C ALA A 85 24.92 -11.56 22.17
N ALA A 86 25.87 -11.36 23.09
CA ALA A 86 26.23 -10.07 23.67
C ALA A 86 26.80 -9.11 22.61
N PRO A 87 26.55 -7.80 22.72
CA PRO A 87 27.28 -6.80 21.93
C PRO A 87 28.67 -6.59 22.53
N GLU A 88 29.70 -6.80 21.71
CA GLU A 88 31.06 -6.39 22.04
C GLU A 88 31.21 -4.88 21.84
N ASP A 89 31.66 -4.27 22.92
CA ASP A 89 32.08 -2.91 23.13
C ASP A 89 33.23 -2.53 22.17
N THR A 90 33.07 -1.46 21.40
CA THR A 90 34.22 -0.77 20.80
C THR A 90 34.01 0.73 20.85
N ALA A 91 34.35 1.30 22.00
CA ALA A 91 34.64 2.71 22.17
C ALA A 91 35.92 3.13 21.42
N VAL A 92 35.81 4.12 20.51
CA VAL A 92 36.89 4.99 20.01
C VAL A 92 36.20 6.34 19.63
N VAL A 93 36.12 7.34 20.52
CA VAL A 93 37.02 8.50 20.68
C VAL A 93 37.58 8.96 19.32
N GLU A 94 37.19 10.11 18.74
CA GLU A 94 37.88 11.38 19.00
C GLU A 94 37.07 12.61 18.52
N ASP A 95 37.15 13.60 19.39
CA ASP A 95 36.98 15.04 19.26
C ASP A 95 37.43 15.63 17.91
N THR A 96 36.59 16.45 17.28
CA THR A 96 37.07 17.55 16.44
C THR A 96 36.09 18.72 16.48
N THR A 97 36.22 19.56 17.50
CA THR A 97 35.79 20.96 17.42
C THR A 97 36.57 21.67 16.31
N SER A 98 35.89 22.29 15.35
CA SER A 98 36.48 23.36 14.54
C SER A 98 35.41 24.39 14.19
N ASP A 99 35.38 25.41 15.05
CA ASP A 99 35.01 26.77 14.73
C ASP A 99 35.52 27.19 13.33
N THR A 100 34.67 27.89 12.59
CA THR A 100 35.09 29.04 11.78
C THR A 100 33.87 29.87 11.43
N THR A 101 33.55 30.82 12.32
CA THR A 101 32.92 32.09 11.95
C THR A 101 33.77 32.77 10.88
N SER A 102 33.18 33.03 9.71
CA SER A 102 33.72 33.97 8.72
C SER A 102 32.61 34.93 8.33
N THR A 103 32.54 36.04 9.07
CA THR A 103 31.83 37.26 8.69
C THR A 103 32.66 37.98 7.62
N GLY A 104 32.13 38.00 6.40
CA GLY A 104 32.70 38.74 5.28
C GLY A 104 31.61 39.48 4.52
N ASP A 105 31.21 40.64 5.04
CA ASP A 105 30.69 41.75 4.23
C ASP A 105 31.69 42.08 3.12
N VAL A 106 31.25 42.18 1.86
CA VAL A 106 31.20 43.43 1.08
C VAL A 106 30.82 43.19 -0.40
N ALA A 107 30.14 44.20 -0.94
CA ALA A 107 30.12 44.62 -2.35
C ALA A 107 29.00 44.08 -3.25
N SER A 108 27.88 44.80 -3.15
CA SER A 108 27.12 45.33 -4.30
C SER A 108 27.91 45.40 -5.61
N SER A 109 27.39 44.75 -6.65
CA SER A 109 27.65 45.07 -8.06
C SER A 109 26.42 44.68 -8.86
N ASP A 110 25.61 45.72 -9.10
CA ASP A 110 24.73 45.88 -10.25
C ASP A 110 25.35 45.24 -11.51
N ALA A 111 24.79 44.11 -11.95
CA ALA A 111 25.11 43.53 -13.24
C ALA A 111 23.94 42.65 -13.71
N ALA A 112 23.26 43.19 -14.72
CA ALA A 112 22.54 42.48 -15.77
C ALA A 112 21.44 41.50 -15.31
N MET A 113 20.20 41.98 -15.46
CA MET A 113 19.07 41.13 -15.84
C MET A 113 19.41 40.41 -17.16
N GLU A 114 20.14 39.31 -17.10
CA GLU A 114 20.20 38.36 -18.19
C GLU A 114 18.97 37.49 -18.08
N ASP A 115 18.07 37.74 -19.03
CA ASP A 115 17.19 36.76 -19.66
C ASP A 115 16.62 35.74 -18.69
N ALA A 116 15.43 36.06 -18.17
CA ALA A 116 14.48 35.06 -17.71
C ALA A 116 14.14 34.15 -18.90
N THR A 117 15.07 33.26 -19.24
CA THR A 117 14.78 32.03 -19.95
C THR A 117 13.60 31.47 -19.18
N ALA A 118 12.43 31.52 -19.81
CA ALA A 118 11.23 30.87 -19.35
C ALA A 118 11.63 29.40 -19.20
N GLY A 119 12.09 29.05 -18.00
CA GLY A 119 12.47 27.72 -17.62
C GLY A 119 11.21 26.93 -17.86
N ASP A 120 11.27 26.07 -18.86
CA ASP A 120 10.30 25.04 -19.13
C ASP A 120 10.00 24.40 -17.79
N THR A 121 8.90 24.87 -17.18
CA THR A 121 8.41 24.31 -15.95
C THR A 121 7.75 23.06 -16.44
N THR A 122 8.56 22.01 -16.58
CA THR A 122 8.11 20.68 -16.90
C THR A 122 7.09 20.37 -15.81
N ILE A 123 5.81 20.52 -16.14
CA ILE A 123 4.74 20.10 -15.25
C ILE A 123 4.99 18.61 -15.07
N ALA A 124 5.36 18.22 -13.86
CA ALA A 124 5.59 16.82 -13.54
C ALA A 124 4.36 16.07 -14.01
N GLU A 125 4.52 15.27 -15.06
CA GLU A 125 3.41 14.53 -15.60
C GLU A 125 2.92 13.59 -14.51
N THR A 126 1.60 13.59 -14.29
CA THR A 126 1.00 12.66 -13.34
C THR A 126 1.40 11.23 -13.73
N PRO A 127 1.92 10.43 -12.81
CA PRO A 127 2.33 9.06 -13.12
C PRO A 127 1.11 8.26 -13.58
N THR A 128 1.30 7.49 -14.66
CA THR A 128 0.27 6.56 -15.14
C THR A 128 0.23 5.33 -14.26
N TYR A 129 -0.92 4.65 -14.21
CA TYR A 129 -0.99 3.42 -13.44
C TYR A 129 -0.09 2.32 -14.00
N SER A 130 0.16 2.25 -15.31
CA SER A 130 1.15 1.34 -15.88
C SER A 130 2.54 1.54 -15.28
N GLN A 131 2.97 2.80 -15.11
CA GLN A 131 4.24 3.12 -14.47
C GLN A 131 4.25 2.69 -13.00
N ILE A 132 3.21 3.06 -12.24
CA ILE A 132 3.03 2.63 -10.84
C ILE A 132 3.04 1.10 -10.72
N HIS A 133 2.39 0.41 -11.66
CA HIS A 133 2.31 -1.04 -11.67
C HIS A 133 3.67 -1.67 -11.94
N GLU A 134 4.39 -1.26 -12.98
CA GLU A 134 5.71 -1.80 -13.28
C GLU A 134 6.73 -1.54 -12.16
N GLU A 135 6.72 -0.33 -11.59
CA GLU A 135 7.71 0.08 -10.60
C GLU A 135 7.46 -0.51 -9.21
N PHE A 136 6.19 -0.62 -8.78
CA PHE A 136 5.86 -0.98 -7.40
C PHE A 136 5.16 -2.33 -7.25
N PHE A 137 4.24 -2.67 -8.16
CA PHE A 137 3.39 -3.86 -8.02
C PHE A 137 3.99 -5.09 -8.73
N GLY A 138 4.48 -4.92 -9.95
CA GLY A 138 5.04 -5.96 -10.81
C GLY A 138 6.52 -6.25 -10.60
N GLY A 139 7.25 -5.36 -9.92
CA GLY A 139 8.64 -5.58 -9.50
C GLY A 139 8.78 -6.49 -8.27
N ASP A 140 10.00 -6.53 -7.70
CA ASP A 140 10.35 -7.38 -6.54
C ASP A 140 9.71 -6.94 -5.20
N GLY A 141 8.97 -5.83 -5.18
CA GLY A 141 8.47 -5.19 -3.96
C GLY A 141 7.18 -5.82 -3.42
N CYS A 142 6.04 -5.50 -4.03
CA CYS A 142 4.74 -5.87 -3.50
C CYS A 142 4.29 -7.28 -3.94
N GLY A 143 4.53 -7.61 -5.22
CA GLY A 143 4.08 -8.84 -5.86
C GLY A 143 4.84 -10.11 -5.48
N ASN A 144 6.00 -9.96 -4.82
CA ASN A 144 6.80 -11.12 -4.45
C ASN A 144 6.01 -12.04 -3.51
N GLY A 145 6.15 -13.35 -3.71
CA GLY A 145 5.22 -14.39 -3.25
C GLY A 145 4.90 -14.38 -1.75
N TYR A 146 5.77 -13.78 -0.94
CA TYR A 146 5.60 -13.67 0.51
C TYR A 146 4.55 -12.63 0.95
N CYS A 147 4.45 -11.47 0.26
CA CYS A 147 3.62 -10.35 0.74
C CYS A 147 2.25 -10.28 0.07
N HIS A 148 2.19 -10.24 -1.26
CA HIS A 148 0.92 -10.17 -1.98
C HIS A 148 0.80 -11.12 -3.16
N GLY A 149 1.85 -11.87 -3.52
CA GLY A 149 1.75 -12.89 -4.57
C GLY A 149 0.87 -14.10 -4.21
N GLY A 150 0.65 -14.35 -2.91
CA GLY A 150 -0.29 -15.36 -2.40
C GLY A 150 -1.61 -14.80 -1.87
N GLY A 151 -1.89 -13.50 -2.06
CA GLY A 151 -3.10 -12.86 -1.53
C GLY A 151 -3.02 -12.48 -0.05
N ALA A 152 -1.82 -12.26 0.52
CA ALA A 152 -1.74 -11.87 1.94
C ALA A 152 -2.34 -10.48 2.19
N GLY A 153 -2.96 -10.32 3.36
CA GLY A 153 -3.84 -9.17 3.65
C GLY A 153 -5.09 -9.13 2.76
N GLY A 154 -5.38 -10.23 2.05
CA GLY A 154 -6.42 -10.40 1.05
C GLY A 154 -6.38 -9.40 -0.10
N PHE A 155 -5.16 -8.97 -0.44
CA PHE A 155 -4.84 -8.31 -1.68
C PHE A 155 -3.92 -9.22 -2.48
N SER A 156 -4.32 -9.56 -3.70
CA SER A 156 -3.52 -10.38 -4.63
C SER A 156 -3.12 -9.53 -5.81
N ILE A 157 -1.83 -9.50 -6.11
CA ILE A 157 -1.30 -8.86 -7.31
C ILE A 157 -1.42 -9.87 -8.46
N SER A 158 -1.90 -9.40 -9.61
CA SER A 158 -2.13 -10.22 -10.81
C SER A 158 -1.48 -9.55 -12.02
N ASP A 159 -2.23 -9.34 -13.10
CA ASP A 159 -1.85 -8.39 -14.14
C ASP A 159 -2.21 -6.95 -13.73
N GLU A 160 -1.80 -5.99 -14.54
CA GLU A 160 -2.03 -4.56 -14.32
C GLU A 160 -3.52 -4.26 -14.08
N THR A 161 -4.39 -4.70 -14.99
CA THR A 161 -5.84 -4.43 -14.93
C THR A 161 -6.49 -5.07 -13.70
N GLY A 162 -6.15 -6.32 -13.39
CA GLY A 162 -6.67 -7.02 -12.23
C GLY A 162 -6.21 -6.41 -10.91
N THR A 163 -4.94 -5.98 -10.85
CA THR A 163 -4.37 -5.29 -9.69
C THR A 163 -5.05 -3.94 -9.47
N HIS A 164 -5.34 -3.19 -10.55
CA HIS A 164 -6.05 -1.91 -10.48
C HIS A 164 -7.44 -2.09 -9.89
N PHE A 165 -8.20 -3.05 -10.46
CA PHE A 165 -9.56 -3.37 -10.03
C PHE A 165 -9.60 -3.84 -8.57
N ALA A 166 -8.59 -4.57 -8.12
CA ALA A 166 -8.46 -5.05 -6.75
C ALA A 166 -8.05 -3.96 -5.74
N LEU A 167 -7.55 -2.80 -6.20
CA LEU A 167 -7.17 -1.68 -5.35
C LEU A 167 -8.26 -0.60 -5.28
N VAL A 168 -8.70 -0.14 -6.45
CA VAL A 168 -9.44 1.12 -6.55
C VAL A 168 -10.90 0.95 -6.15
N ASN A 169 -11.36 1.75 -5.18
CA ASN A 169 -12.67 1.68 -4.54
C ASN A 169 -12.99 0.34 -3.83
N GLN A 170 -11.99 -0.51 -3.60
CA GLN A 170 -12.20 -1.77 -2.88
C GLN A 170 -12.14 -1.56 -1.37
N ASN A 171 -12.98 -2.30 -0.65
CA ASN A 171 -12.96 -2.30 0.81
C ASN A 171 -11.70 -3.02 1.31
N ALA A 172 -11.03 -2.42 2.30
CA ALA A 172 -9.98 -3.07 3.05
C ALA A 172 -10.57 -4.20 3.89
N ILE A 173 -9.96 -5.39 3.84
CA ILE A 173 -10.36 -6.52 4.67
C ILE A 173 -10.17 -6.23 6.15
N THR A 174 -9.14 -5.45 6.47
CA THR A 174 -8.89 -4.95 7.82
C THR A 174 -8.84 -3.43 7.77
N PRO A 175 -9.95 -2.74 8.08
CA PRO A 175 -9.96 -1.30 8.27
C PRO A 175 -8.92 -0.89 9.32
N LEU A 176 -8.18 0.17 9.05
CA LEU A 176 -7.17 0.72 9.95
C LEU A 176 -7.29 2.24 9.95
N CYS A 177 -7.03 2.89 11.08
CA CYS A 177 -7.08 4.35 11.20
C CYS A 177 -8.44 4.97 10.82
N GLY A 178 -9.54 4.21 10.92
CA GLY A 178 -10.85 4.65 10.40
C GLY A 178 -10.97 4.62 8.87
N LEU A 179 -9.93 4.19 8.15
CA LEU A 179 -9.93 4.02 6.70
C LEU A 179 -10.49 2.65 6.34
N THR A 180 -11.50 2.65 5.46
CA THR A 180 -12.23 1.44 5.07
C THR A 180 -11.97 1.02 3.63
N GLN A 181 -11.37 1.88 2.80
CA GLN A 181 -11.07 1.61 1.40
C GLN A 181 -9.56 1.55 1.15
N LEU A 182 -9.14 0.66 0.25
CA LEU A 182 -7.74 0.51 -0.16
C LEU A 182 -7.24 1.76 -0.87
N VAL A 183 -7.95 2.20 -1.91
CA VAL A 183 -7.70 3.46 -2.64
C VAL A 183 -9.01 4.19 -2.86
N VAL A 184 -9.03 5.48 -2.50
CA VAL A 184 -10.10 6.44 -2.74
C VAL A 184 -9.64 7.41 -3.84
N PRO A 185 -10.16 7.29 -5.08
CA PRO A 185 -9.84 8.20 -6.18
C PRO A 185 -10.00 9.68 -5.79
N GLY A 186 -8.93 10.45 -5.96
CA GLY A 186 -8.90 11.89 -5.68
C GLY A 186 -8.69 12.25 -4.21
N ASP A 187 -8.56 11.28 -3.31
CA ASP A 187 -8.32 11.52 -1.88
C ASP A 187 -7.25 10.56 -1.32
N PRO A 188 -5.96 10.92 -1.43
CA PRO A 188 -4.88 10.11 -0.90
C PRO A 188 -4.95 9.93 0.62
N GLU A 189 -5.36 10.94 1.38
CA GLU A 189 -5.38 10.87 2.84
C GLU A 189 -6.47 9.93 3.38
N SER A 190 -7.55 9.77 2.62
CA SER A 190 -8.59 8.76 2.89
C SER A 190 -8.26 7.35 2.36
N SER A 191 -7.11 7.17 1.69
CA SER A 191 -6.70 5.90 1.09
C SER A 191 -5.79 5.08 2.01
N LEU A 192 -6.19 3.84 2.34
CA LEU A 192 -5.38 2.97 3.20
C LEU A 192 -4.01 2.63 2.57
N LEU A 193 -3.93 2.51 1.25
CA LEU A 193 -2.67 2.29 0.53
C LEU A 193 -1.66 3.37 0.87
N TRP A 194 -2.03 4.65 0.73
CA TRP A 194 -1.17 5.79 1.02
C TRP A 194 -0.65 5.75 2.45
N ARG A 195 -1.54 5.50 3.42
CA ARG A 195 -1.15 5.43 4.84
C ARG A 195 -0.11 4.33 5.11
N ARG A 196 -0.18 3.20 4.40
CA ARG A 196 0.77 2.08 4.55
C ARG A 196 2.12 2.31 3.87
N VAL A 197 2.14 3.00 2.72
CA VAL A 197 3.37 3.14 1.91
C VAL A 197 4.13 4.44 2.17
N ARG A 198 3.46 5.50 2.65
CA ARG A 198 4.13 6.79 2.89
C ARG A 198 5.21 6.69 3.97
N PRO A 199 6.28 7.51 3.89
CA PRO A 199 7.31 7.57 4.91
C PRO A 199 6.72 7.78 6.31
N ILE A 200 7.24 7.06 7.30
CA ILE A 200 6.81 7.14 8.70
C ILE A 200 6.97 8.55 9.28
N ALA A 201 7.92 9.32 8.76
CA ALA A 201 8.12 10.73 9.11
C ALA A 201 6.88 11.61 8.86
N LEU A 202 5.97 11.19 7.97
CA LEU A 202 4.71 11.89 7.68
C LEU A 202 3.57 11.53 8.65
N ASP A 203 3.73 10.49 9.47
CA ASP A 203 2.69 10.09 10.44
C ASP A 203 2.77 10.86 11.75
N GLY A 204 3.90 11.48 12.07
CA GLY A 204 4.13 12.08 13.38
C GLY A 204 3.94 11.03 14.48
N ASP A 205 3.03 11.30 15.42
CA ASP A 205 2.70 10.37 16.52
C ASP A 205 1.59 9.36 16.15
N ASP A 206 0.98 9.48 14.95
CA ASP A 206 -0.17 8.68 14.50
C ASP A 206 0.26 7.42 13.71
N LEU A 207 0.93 6.49 14.39
CA LEU A 207 1.38 5.19 13.84
C LEU A 207 0.25 4.16 13.76
N CYS A 208 -0.87 4.54 13.17
CA CYS A 208 -2.10 3.75 13.17
C CYS A 208 -2.12 2.61 12.14
N ALA A 209 -1.20 2.60 11.16
CA ALA A 209 -1.08 1.55 10.16
C ALA A 209 0.36 1.01 10.09
N PRO A 210 0.55 -0.32 10.17
CA PRO A 210 1.86 -0.92 9.92
C PRO A 210 2.37 -0.54 8.52
N LYS A 211 3.65 -0.21 8.45
CA LYS A 211 4.30 0.21 7.20
C LYS A 211 4.59 -0.96 6.27
N MET A 212 4.57 -0.64 4.98
CA MET A 212 4.94 -1.53 3.89
C MET A 212 6.13 -0.94 3.14
N PRO A 213 7.18 -1.74 2.83
CA PRO A 213 7.35 -3.16 3.19
C PRO A 213 7.41 -3.45 4.70
N GLN A 214 7.11 -4.69 5.11
CA GLN A 214 7.08 -5.06 6.53
C GLN A 214 8.45 -4.82 7.17
N GLY A 215 8.46 -4.13 8.32
CA GLY A 215 9.68 -3.80 9.05
C GLY A 215 10.45 -2.60 8.48
N SER A 216 9.91 -1.91 7.46
CA SER A 216 10.47 -0.66 6.96
C SER A 216 9.81 0.57 7.60
N GLU A 217 10.35 1.74 7.28
CA GLU A 217 9.79 3.05 7.62
C GLU A 217 8.79 3.55 6.54
N GLY A 218 8.26 2.66 5.71
CA GLY A 218 7.55 2.99 4.48
C GLY A 218 8.46 2.94 3.25
N MET A 219 7.94 3.43 2.12
CA MET A 219 8.71 3.66 0.90
C MET A 219 9.52 4.96 1.01
N ASP A 220 10.48 5.14 0.11
CA ASP A 220 11.17 6.42 -0.02
C ASP A 220 10.19 7.54 -0.47
N ALA A 221 10.57 8.78 -0.22
CA ALA A 221 9.68 9.92 -0.44
C ALA A 221 9.30 10.11 -1.92
N GLU A 222 10.19 9.79 -2.86
CA GLU A 222 9.94 9.95 -4.30
C GLU A 222 8.93 8.91 -4.79
N SER A 223 9.15 7.64 -4.44
CA SER A 223 8.23 6.55 -4.74
C SER A 223 6.85 6.74 -4.12
N ALA A 224 6.82 7.17 -2.85
CA ALA A 224 5.59 7.48 -2.16
C ALA A 224 4.84 8.63 -2.85
N GLN A 225 5.55 9.68 -3.26
CA GLN A 225 4.94 10.82 -3.96
C GLN A 225 4.30 10.39 -5.28
N MET A 226 4.90 9.46 -6.04
CA MET A 226 4.27 8.95 -7.26
C MET A 226 2.91 8.28 -6.99
N ILE A 227 2.82 7.47 -5.93
CA ILE A 227 1.54 6.85 -5.52
C ILE A 227 0.55 7.93 -5.09
N TYR A 228 0.99 8.92 -4.30
CA TYR A 228 0.16 10.04 -3.87
C TYR A 228 -0.44 10.79 -5.08
N ASP A 229 0.40 11.15 -6.05
CA ASP A 229 0.00 11.93 -7.22
C ASP A 229 -0.96 11.15 -8.12
N TRP A 230 -0.73 9.85 -8.29
CA TRP A 230 -1.66 8.96 -9.00
C TRP A 230 -3.04 8.90 -8.32
N ILE A 231 -3.09 8.73 -6.99
CA ILE A 231 -4.36 8.72 -6.26
C ILE A 231 -5.04 10.09 -6.37
N ALA A 232 -4.29 11.18 -6.16
CA ALA A 232 -4.80 12.55 -6.24
C ALA A 232 -5.37 12.88 -7.62
N ALA A 233 -4.81 12.32 -8.68
CA ALA A 233 -5.32 12.45 -10.05
C ALA A 233 -6.54 11.56 -10.36
N GLY A 234 -7.10 10.87 -9.36
CA GLY A 234 -8.29 10.04 -9.50
C GLY A 234 -8.00 8.56 -9.72
N ALA A 235 -6.78 8.10 -9.44
CA ALA A 235 -6.38 6.69 -9.52
C ALA A 235 -6.77 6.05 -10.86
N LEU A 236 -6.52 6.76 -11.96
CA LEU A 236 -6.87 6.31 -13.32
C LEU A 236 -6.06 5.07 -13.70
N PRO A 237 -6.63 4.13 -14.47
CA PRO A 237 -5.92 2.94 -14.96
C PRO A 237 -4.89 3.27 -16.04
#